data_AF-A0A363RDQ0-F1
#
_entry.id   AF-A0A363RDQ0-F1
#
_cell.length_a   1.000
_cell.length_b   1.000
_cell.length_c   1.000
_cell.angle_alpha   90.00
_cell.angle_beta   90.00
_cell.angle_gamma   90.00
#
_symmetry.space_group_name_H-M   'P 1'
#
loop_
_entity.id
_entity.type
_entity.pdbx_description
1 polymer ?
#
loop_
_entity_poly.entity_id
_entity_poly.type
_entity_poly.pdbx_seq_one_letter_code
_entity_poly.pdbx_strand_id
1 'polypeptide(L)'
;MDEDGPREVRQAAHALNRMQQRIAANLTERTHFLAAVSHDLRTPITRMRLRLELLDSADLDNGKQKLRGDLSCMEGLIDSTLAFIQAREHQGPLQQIDLDALARSICQDRQELGQPVDIRGHIRAPVMGQPLSLRRALDNLIDNALRYAGSASLVLDEDEDLAQVCVEDRGPGMRPRSSSACASLLSAGTHHATRIRVATAWA
;
A
#
# COMPACT_ATOMS: atom_id res chain seq x y z
N MET A 1 -7.02 -36.65 0.69
CA MET A 1 -7.57 -37.93 0.19
C MET A 1 -6.41 -38.72 -0.39
N ASP A 2 -6.39 -40.02 -0.12
CA ASP A 2 -5.27 -40.92 -0.37
C ASP A 2 -4.76 -40.88 -1.83
N GLU A 3 -3.44 -40.84 -1.97
CA GLU A 3 -2.72 -40.74 -3.24
C GLU A 3 -2.52 -42.09 -3.95
N ASP A 4 -3.36 -43.09 -3.67
CA ASP A 4 -3.18 -44.44 -4.19
C ASP A 4 -4.17 -44.71 -5.34
N GLY A 5 -3.75 -44.39 -6.56
CA GLY A 5 -4.55 -44.56 -7.78
C GLY A 5 -3.72 -44.41 -9.07
N PRO A 6 -4.30 -44.76 -10.24
CA PRO A 6 -3.64 -44.64 -11.55
C PRO A 6 -3.08 -43.23 -11.80
N ARG A 7 -2.07 -43.10 -12.68
CA ARG A 7 -1.35 -41.83 -12.93
C ARG A 7 -2.29 -40.66 -13.23
N GLU A 8 -3.34 -40.84 -14.02
CA GLU A 8 -4.31 -39.76 -14.30
C GLU A 8 -5.09 -39.33 -13.05
N VAL A 9 -5.45 -40.28 -12.18
CA VAL A 9 -6.19 -40.04 -10.93
C VAL A 9 -5.31 -39.30 -9.92
N ARG A 10 -4.02 -39.66 -9.80
CA ARG A 10 -3.07 -38.90 -8.96
C ARG A 10 -2.86 -37.49 -9.49
N GLN A 11 -2.76 -37.30 -10.81
CA GLN A 11 -2.60 -35.97 -11.40
C GLN A 11 -3.82 -35.08 -11.16
N ALA A 12 -5.03 -35.64 -11.31
CA ALA A 12 -6.28 -34.96 -11.00
C ALA A 12 -6.40 -34.64 -9.51
N ALA A 13 -6.05 -35.58 -8.62
CA ALA A 13 -6.06 -35.37 -7.17
C ALA A 13 -5.06 -34.28 -6.75
N HIS A 14 -3.85 -34.24 -7.32
CA HIS A 14 -2.89 -33.16 -7.07
C HIS A 14 -3.38 -31.81 -7.59
N ALA A 15 -4.01 -31.76 -8.76
CA ALA A 15 -4.60 -30.53 -9.29
C ALA A 15 -5.74 -30.02 -8.39
N LEU A 16 -6.60 -30.92 -7.92
CA LEU A 16 -7.70 -30.60 -7.01
C LEU A 16 -7.18 -30.13 -5.64
N ASN A 17 -6.19 -30.82 -5.07
CA ASN A 17 -5.57 -30.41 -3.80
C ASN A 17 -4.91 -29.03 -3.91
N ARG A 18 -4.21 -28.75 -5.01
CA ARG A 18 -3.65 -27.41 -5.27
C ARG A 18 -4.73 -26.35 -5.40
N MET A 19 -5.84 -26.66 -6.07
CA MET A 19 -6.98 -25.74 -6.17
C MET A 19 -7.61 -25.48 -4.79
N GLN A 20 -7.82 -26.53 -3.98
CA GLN A 20 -8.37 -26.42 -2.63
C GLN A 20 -7.46 -25.59 -1.72
N GLN A 21 -6.14 -25.83 -1.75
CA GLN A 21 -5.16 -25.03 -1.01
C GLN A 21 -5.20 -23.56 -1.45
N ARG A 22 -5.31 -23.29 -2.75
CA ARG A 22 -5.42 -21.93 -3.28
C ARG A 22 -6.70 -21.23 -2.85
N ILE A 23 -7.83 -21.94 -2.83
CA ILE A 23 -9.11 -21.39 -2.36
C ILE A 23 -9.06 -21.10 -0.86
N ALA A 24 -8.56 -22.04 -0.05
CA ALA A 24 -8.42 -21.88 1.39
C ALA A 24 -7.51 -20.68 1.74
N ALA A 25 -6.35 -20.57 1.08
CA ALA A 25 -5.45 -19.43 1.26
C ALA A 25 -6.14 -18.09 0.94
N ASN A 26 -6.88 -18.01 -0.17
CA ASN A 26 -7.63 -16.79 -0.52
C ASN A 26 -8.71 -16.44 0.51
N LEU A 27 -9.41 -17.43 1.08
CA LEU A 27 -10.42 -17.19 2.09
C LEU A 27 -9.81 -16.71 3.42
N THR A 28 -8.72 -17.34 3.87
CA THR A 28 -8.00 -16.92 5.09
C THR A 28 -7.43 -15.52 4.96
N GLU A 29 -6.93 -15.16 3.78
CA GLU A 29 -6.39 -13.83 3.54
C GLU A 29 -7.49 -12.76 3.55
N ARG A 30 -8.67 -13.05 2.97
CA ARG A 30 -9.85 -12.18 3.00
C ARG A 30 -10.35 -11.94 4.43
N THR A 31 -10.42 -12.98 5.25
CA THR A 31 -10.87 -12.83 6.65
C THR A 31 -9.88 -12.03 7.48
N HIS A 32 -8.58 -12.26 7.30
CA HIS A 32 -7.55 -11.47 7.99
C HIS A 32 -7.59 -10.00 7.57
N PHE A 33 -7.74 -9.73 6.28
CA PHE A 33 -7.84 -8.38 5.75
C PHE A 33 -9.06 -7.63 6.30
N LEU A 34 -10.24 -8.25 6.26
CA LEU A 34 -11.47 -7.67 6.82
C LEU A 34 -11.35 -7.42 8.33
N ALA A 35 -10.67 -8.30 9.06
CA ALA A 35 -10.40 -8.12 10.48
C ALA A 35 -9.47 -6.93 10.74
N ALA A 36 -8.40 -6.77 9.95
CA ALA A 36 -7.48 -5.65 10.05
C ALA A 36 -8.18 -4.31 9.76
N VAL A 37 -8.92 -4.22 8.65
CA VAL A 37 -9.70 -3.01 8.29
C VAL A 37 -10.70 -2.65 9.39
N SER A 38 -11.43 -3.64 9.93
CA SER A 38 -12.41 -3.42 11.00
C SER A 38 -11.76 -2.92 12.29
N HIS A 39 -10.58 -3.43 12.64
CA HIS A 39 -9.82 -2.97 13.80
C HIS A 39 -9.36 -1.52 13.60
N ASP A 40 -8.84 -1.19 12.42
CA ASP A 40 -8.27 0.11 12.12
C ASP A 40 -9.34 1.20 12.03
N LEU A 41 -10.55 0.88 11.57
CA LEU A 41 -11.71 1.79 11.63
C LEU A 41 -12.25 2.01 13.05
N ARG A 42 -12.16 1.01 13.94
CA ARG A 42 -12.67 1.14 15.32
C ARG A 42 -11.92 2.22 16.11
N THR A 43 -10.62 2.36 15.88
CA THR A 43 -9.75 3.32 16.59
C THR A 43 -10.15 4.80 16.38
N PRO A 44 -10.27 5.33 15.14
CA PRO A 44 -10.71 6.69 14.91
C PRO A 44 -12.17 6.90 15.35
N ILE A 45 -13.06 5.93 15.16
CA ILE A 45 -14.47 6.02 15.61
C ILE A 45 -14.56 6.18 17.14
N THR A 46 -13.82 5.37 17.91
CA THR A 46 -13.78 5.49 19.37
C THR A 46 -13.23 6.85 19.79
N ARG A 47 -12.19 7.35 19.11
CA ARG A 47 -11.61 8.67 19.41
C ARG A 47 -12.57 9.81 19.11
N MET A 48 -13.30 9.76 18.00
CA MET A 48 -14.32 10.75 17.66
C MET A 48 -15.44 10.76 18.69
N ARG A 49 -15.92 9.58 19.13
CA ARG A 49 -16.93 9.46 20.20
C ARG A 49 -16.47 10.13 21.50
N LEU A 50 -15.28 9.79 21.99
CA LEU A 50 -14.72 10.39 23.21
C LEU A 50 -14.55 11.91 23.08
N ARG A 51 -14.16 12.40 21.90
CA ARG A 51 -14.03 13.84 21.66
C ARG A 51 -15.37 14.57 21.66
N LEU A 52 -16.41 13.97 21.07
CA LEU A 52 -17.76 14.52 21.08
C LEU A 52 -18.34 14.57 22.51
N GLU A 53 -17.99 13.61 23.37
CA GLU A 53 -18.39 13.61 24.79
C GLU A 53 -17.68 14.70 25.63
N LEU A 54 -16.48 15.14 25.21
CA LEU A 54 -15.64 16.10 25.93
C LEU A 54 -15.64 17.52 25.31
N LEU A 55 -16.51 17.76 24.33
CA LEU A 55 -16.52 18.99 23.52
C LEU A 55 -17.38 20.09 24.18
N ASP A 56 -16.74 21.05 24.82
CA ASP A 56 -17.40 22.25 25.38
C ASP A 56 -17.36 23.45 24.40
N SER A 57 -18.25 24.43 24.63
CA SER A 57 -18.44 25.60 23.74
C SER A 57 -17.20 26.47 23.56
N ALA A 58 -16.27 26.47 24.52
CA ALA A 58 -15.02 27.22 24.45
C ALA A 58 -13.95 26.58 23.52
N ASP A 59 -14.06 25.27 23.24
CA ASP A 59 -13.07 24.49 22.46
C ASP A 59 -13.62 24.02 21.10
N LEU A 60 -14.76 24.58 20.69
CA LEU A 60 -15.56 24.06 19.58
C LEU A 60 -14.81 24.04 18.24
N ASP A 61 -14.03 25.07 17.94
CA ASP A 61 -13.28 25.17 16.68
C ASP A 61 -12.08 24.20 16.64
N ASN A 62 -11.37 24.05 17.77
CA ASN A 62 -10.29 23.07 17.90
C ASN A 62 -10.82 21.63 17.83
N GLY A 63 -11.95 21.37 18.50
CA GLY A 63 -12.64 20.08 18.45
C GLY A 63 -13.11 19.72 17.04
N LYS A 64 -13.71 20.68 16.31
CA LYS A 64 -14.07 20.52 14.89
C LYS A 64 -12.86 20.20 14.00
N GLN A 65 -11.75 20.91 14.19
CA GLN A 65 -10.53 20.66 13.40
C GLN A 65 -9.97 19.25 13.65
N LYS A 66 -9.95 18.81 14.90
CA LYS A 66 -9.53 17.46 15.28
C LYS A 66 -10.46 16.37 14.74
N LEU A 67 -11.78 16.61 14.73
CA LEU A 67 -12.76 15.69 14.15
C LEU A 67 -12.59 15.57 12.63
N ARG A 68 -12.30 16.67 11.93
CA ARG A 68 -11.97 16.66 10.50
C ARG A 68 -10.72 15.85 10.21
N GLY A 69 -9.70 15.95 11.06
CA GLY A 69 -8.50 15.10 10.95
C GLY A 69 -8.82 13.60 11.10
N ASP A 70 -9.66 13.24 12.08
CA ASP A 70 -10.08 11.84 12.26
C ASP A 70 -10.91 11.32 11.07
N LEU A 71 -11.81 12.14 10.50
CA LEU A 71 -12.56 11.79 9.28
C LEU A 71 -11.65 11.58 8.08
N SER A 72 -10.72 12.52 7.86
CA SER A 72 -9.78 12.43 6.75
C SER A 72 -8.92 11.17 6.88
N CYS A 73 -8.51 10.79 8.11
CA CYS A 73 -7.83 9.52 8.36
C CYS A 73 -8.67 8.31 7.94
N MET A 74 -9.97 8.28 8.28
CA MET A 74 -10.87 7.19 7.87
C MET A 74 -11.03 7.11 6.35
N GLU A 75 -11.11 8.25 5.65
CA GLU A 75 -11.14 8.30 4.18
C GLU A 75 -9.88 7.69 3.56
N GLY A 76 -8.70 7.99 4.11
CA GLY A 76 -7.43 7.45 3.61
C GLY A 76 -7.28 5.95 3.86
N LEU A 77 -7.80 5.46 4.99
CA LEU A 77 -7.87 4.02 5.25
C LEU A 77 -8.75 3.33 4.21
N ILE A 78 -9.93 3.89 3.90
CA ILE A 78 -10.85 3.33 2.89
C ILE A 78 -10.19 3.34 1.50
N ASP A 79 -9.59 4.45 1.09
CA ASP A 79 -8.91 4.57 -0.21
C ASP A 79 -7.78 3.55 -0.35
N SER A 80 -6.95 3.40 0.69
CA SER A 80 -5.87 2.41 0.72
C SER A 80 -6.40 0.97 0.66
N THR A 81 -7.51 0.71 1.33
CA THR A 81 -8.20 -0.60 1.33
C THR A 81 -8.73 -0.94 -0.06
N LEU A 82 -9.36 0.02 -0.73
CA LEU A 82 -9.89 -0.14 -2.09
C LEU A 82 -8.76 -0.29 -3.13
N ALA A 83 -7.69 0.49 -3.00
CA ALA A 83 -6.49 0.36 -3.82
C ALA A 83 -5.90 -1.05 -3.75
N PHE A 84 -5.78 -1.61 -2.54
CA PHE A 84 -5.27 -2.97 -2.34
C PHE A 84 -6.15 -4.03 -3.02
N ILE A 85 -7.47 -3.92 -2.89
CA ILE A 85 -8.42 -4.84 -3.55
C ILE A 85 -8.26 -4.75 -5.07
N GLN A 86 -8.24 -3.53 -5.62
CA GLN A 86 -8.17 -3.31 -7.06
C GLN A 86 -6.82 -3.71 -7.69
N ALA A 87 -5.72 -3.62 -6.93
CA ALA A 87 -4.41 -4.09 -7.37
C ALA A 87 -4.34 -5.62 -7.56
N ARG A 88 -5.24 -6.39 -6.91
CA ARG A 88 -5.29 -7.85 -7.05
C ARG A 88 -6.10 -8.33 -8.24
N GLU A 89 -7.11 -7.57 -8.66
CA GLU A 89 -7.96 -7.94 -9.80
C GLU A 89 -7.31 -7.66 -11.16
N HIS A 90 -6.34 -6.74 -11.22
CA HIS A 90 -5.71 -6.27 -12.47
C HIS A 90 -4.21 -6.58 -12.52
N GLN A 91 -3.84 -7.85 -12.39
CA GLN A 91 -2.45 -8.29 -12.52
C GLN A 91 -2.12 -8.59 -13.99
N GLY A 92 -1.53 -7.61 -14.67
CA GLY A 92 -0.91 -7.81 -15.98
C GLY A 92 0.31 -8.72 -15.93
N PRO A 93 0.90 -9.08 -17.09
CA PRO A 93 2.13 -9.88 -17.11
C PRO A 93 3.29 -9.16 -16.41
N LEU A 94 4.20 -9.94 -15.82
CA LEU A 94 5.48 -9.43 -15.33
C LEU A 94 6.34 -9.00 -16.52
N GLN A 95 6.95 -7.82 -16.42
CA GLN A 95 7.86 -7.27 -17.42
C GLN A 95 9.02 -6.55 -16.74
N GLN A 96 10.12 -6.35 -17.48
CA GLN A 96 11.19 -5.47 -17.06
C GLN A 96 10.70 -4.02 -17.11
N ILE A 97 10.92 -3.29 -16.03
CA ILE A 97 10.47 -1.91 -15.82
C ILE A 97 11.66 -1.10 -15.38
N ASP A 98 11.83 0.05 -16.01
CA ASP A 98 12.67 1.12 -15.49
C ASP A 98 11.90 1.84 -14.38
N LEU A 99 12.19 1.48 -13.13
CA LEU A 99 11.48 2.00 -11.95
C LEU A 99 11.81 3.48 -11.70
N ASP A 100 13.02 3.92 -12.05
CA ASP A 100 13.45 5.31 -11.94
C ASP A 100 12.67 6.17 -12.94
N ALA A 101 12.60 5.75 -14.21
CA ALA A 101 11.80 6.43 -15.22
C ALA A 101 10.31 6.47 -14.86
N LEU A 102 9.76 5.38 -14.32
CA LEU A 102 8.37 5.33 -13.87
C LEU A 102 8.11 6.34 -12.74
N ALA A 103 8.94 6.34 -11.69
CA ALA A 103 8.79 7.24 -10.55
C ALA A 103 8.95 8.71 -10.95
N ARG A 104 9.91 9.01 -11.84
CA ARG A 104 10.11 10.36 -12.37
C ARG A 104 8.95 10.83 -13.24
N SER A 105 8.41 9.96 -14.11
CA SER A 105 7.23 10.28 -14.91
C SER A 105 6.04 10.64 -14.02
N ILE A 106 5.78 9.86 -12.97
CA ILE A 106 4.69 10.16 -12.02
C ILE A 106 4.96 11.50 -11.33
N CYS A 107 6.18 11.73 -10.82
CA CYS A 107 6.54 12.99 -10.17
C CYS A 107 6.35 14.19 -11.12
N GLN A 108 6.75 14.05 -12.39
CA GLN A 108 6.62 15.10 -13.40
C GLN A 108 5.14 15.40 -13.69
N ASP A 109 4.30 14.38 -13.92
CA ASP A 109 2.85 14.54 -14.13
C ASP A 109 2.22 15.38 -13.00
N ARG A 110 2.65 15.13 -11.75
CA ARG A 110 2.16 15.82 -10.55
C ARG A 110 2.66 17.26 -10.46
N GLN A 111 3.92 17.50 -10.78
CA GLN A 111 4.50 18.85 -10.85
C GLN A 111 3.83 19.72 -11.93
N GLU A 112 3.49 19.14 -13.08
CA GLU A 112 2.76 19.82 -14.16
C GLU A 112 1.34 20.24 -13.72
N LEU A 113 0.72 19.49 -12.82
CA LEU A 113 -0.54 19.85 -12.17
C LEU A 113 -0.37 20.89 -11.04
N GLY A 114 0.85 21.41 -10.83
CA GLY A 114 1.17 22.37 -9.77
C GLY A 114 1.19 21.76 -8.36
N GLN A 115 1.27 20.43 -8.24
CA GLN A 115 1.31 19.74 -6.96
C GLN A 115 2.75 19.73 -6.41
N PRO A 116 2.95 20.00 -5.10
CA PRO A 116 4.27 20.04 -4.48
C PRO A 116 4.81 18.63 -4.24
N VAL A 117 5.33 18.02 -5.32
CA VAL A 117 5.97 16.70 -5.31
C VAL A 117 7.42 16.86 -5.75
N ASP A 118 8.35 16.26 -5.02
CA ASP A 118 9.76 16.19 -5.39
C ASP A 118 10.28 14.73 -5.41
N ILE A 119 11.43 14.54 -6.04
CA ILE A 119 12.05 13.22 -6.20
C ILE A 119 13.57 13.34 -6.04
N ARG A 120 14.16 12.43 -5.27
CA ARG A 120 15.60 12.34 -5.00
C ARG A 120 16.09 10.91 -5.06
N GLY A 121 17.39 10.75 -5.31
CA GLY A 121 18.01 9.44 -5.51
C GLY A 121 17.84 8.90 -6.93
N HIS A 122 18.22 7.64 -7.11
CA HIS A 122 18.23 6.97 -8.42
C HIS A 122 18.21 5.44 -8.27
N ILE A 123 17.60 4.76 -9.24
CA ILE A 123 17.65 3.29 -9.42
C ILE A 123 18.11 3.02 -10.85
N ARG A 124 19.12 2.18 -11.03
CA ARG A 124 19.72 1.90 -12.34
C ARG A 124 19.28 0.57 -12.90
N ALA A 125 19.14 -0.44 -12.05
CA ALA A 125 18.74 -1.77 -12.50
C ALA A 125 17.25 -1.80 -12.89
N PRO A 126 16.90 -2.39 -14.05
CA PRO A 126 15.51 -2.67 -14.37
C PRO A 126 14.96 -3.72 -13.40
N VAL A 127 13.71 -3.52 -12.97
CA VAL A 127 13.04 -4.40 -12.02
C VAL A 127 11.97 -5.23 -12.73
N MET A 128 11.77 -6.47 -12.30
CA MET A 128 10.65 -7.28 -12.76
C MET A 128 9.40 -6.92 -11.99
N GLY A 129 8.37 -6.42 -12.68
CA GLY A 129 7.13 -6.02 -12.03
C GLY A 129 5.96 -5.87 -13.00
N GLN A 130 4.83 -5.39 -12.46
CA GLN A 130 3.64 -5.05 -13.23
C GLN A 130 3.51 -3.53 -13.27
N PRO A 131 3.67 -2.87 -14.43
CA PRO A 131 3.79 -1.41 -14.50
C PRO A 131 2.57 -0.68 -13.97
N LEU A 132 1.37 -1.15 -14.34
CA LEU A 132 0.11 -0.54 -13.91
C LEU A 132 -0.07 -0.68 -12.40
N SER A 133 0.26 -1.84 -11.82
CA SER A 133 0.18 -2.08 -10.38
C SER A 133 1.15 -1.18 -9.61
N LEU A 134 2.38 -1.03 -10.11
CA LEU A 134 3.40 -0.15 -9.50
C LEU A 134 3.01 1.33 -9.61
N ARG A 135 2.57 1.79 -10.78
CA ARG A 135 2.09 3.18 -10.97
C ARG A 135 0.95 3.49 -10.01
N ARG A 136 -0.07 2.63 -9.95
CA ARG A 136 -1.21 2.81 -9.04
C ARG A 136 -0.78 2.84 -7.58
N ALA A 137 0.15 1.97 -7.18
CA ALA A 137 0.67 1.97 -5.81
C ALA A 137 1.34 3.31 -5.47
N LEU A 138 2.21 3.82 -6.35
CA LEU A 138 2.87 5.10 -6.17
C LEU A 138 1.88 6.27 -6.18
N ASP A 139 0.96 6.31 -7.14
CA ASP A 139 -0.08 7.34 -7.23
C ASP A 139 -0.90 7.43 -5.93
N ASN A 140 -1.33 6.29 -5.38
CA ASN A 140 -2.09 6.28 -4.12
C ASN A 140 -1.28 6.82 -2.93
N LEU A 141 0.01 6.51 -2.85
CA LEU A 141 0.86 7.01 -1.76
C LEU A 141 1.11 8.51 -1.89
N ILE A 142 1.34 9.00 -3.11
CA ILE A 142 1.51 10.42 -3.40
C ILE A 142 0.20 11.18 -3.13
N ASP A 143 -0.94 10.64 -3.55
CA ASP A 143 -2.26 11.24 -3.29
C ASP A 143 -2.53 11.34 -1.79
N ASN A 144 -2.16 10.32 -1.02
CA ASN A 144 -2.20 10.37 0.44
C ASN A 144 -1.29 11.48 0.99
N ALA A 145 -0.01 11.51 0.61
CA ALA A 145 0.93 12.53 1.08
C ALA A 145 0.46 13.96 0.75
N LEU A 146 -0.01 14.20 -0.48
CA LEU A 146 -0.57 15.49 -0.89
C LEU A 146 -1.82 15.87 -0.09
N ARG A 147 -2.72 14.92 0.18
CA ARG A 147 -3.96 15.16 0.93
C ARG A 147 -3.69 15.49 2.40
N TYR A 148 -2.78 14.77 3.04
CA TYR A 148 -2.58 14.85 4.50
C TYR A 148 -1.45 15.78 4.94
N ALA A 149 -0.40 15.90 4.12
CA ALA A 149 0.79 16.69 4.43
C ALA A 149 0.96 17.92 3.55
N GLY A 150 0.16 18.03 2.48
CA GLY A 150 0.27 19.12 1.51
C GLY A 150 1.54 19.06 0.66
N SER A 151 2.35 17.99 0.74
CA SER A 151 3.55 17.76 -0.09
C SER A 151 3.97 16.29 -0.02
N ALA A 152 4.70 15.83 -1.04
CA ALA A 152 5.25 14.47 -1.12
C ALA A 152 6.68 14.48 -1.66
N SER A 153 7.58 13.68 -1.09
CA SER A 153 8.95 13.50 -1.58
C SER A 153 9.21 12.03 -1.88
N LEU A 154 9.60 11.71 -3.10
CA LEU A 154 9.98 10.35 -3.49
C LEU A 154 11.48 10.16 -3.27
N VAL A 155 11.86 9.13 -2.53
CA VAL A 155 13.27 8.73 -2.31
C VAL A 155 13.50 7.40 -2.99
N LEU A 156 14.36 7.40 -4.00
CA LEU A 156 14.78 6.20 -4.71
C LEU A 156 16.12 5.74 -4.15
N ASP A 157 16.19 4.48 -3.74
CA ASP A 157 17.41 3.85 -3.24
C ASP A 157 17.61 2.49 -3.89
N GLU A 158 18.88 2.11 -4.08
CA GLU A 158 19.28 0.88 -4.76
C GLU A 158 20.43 0.24 -3.99
N ASP A 159 20.22 -1.02 -3.57
CA ASP A 159 21.21 -1.92 -2.97
C ASP A 159 21.37 -3.16 -3.86
N GLU A 160 22.36 -4.02 -3.59
CA GLU A 160 22.78 -5.13 -4.48
C GLU A 160 21.62 -6.03 -4.94
N ASP A 161 20.61 -6.24 -4.10
CA ASP A 161 19.44 -7.10 -4.38
C ASP A 161 18.08 -6.38 -4.26
N LEU A 162 18.06 -5.07 -4.00
CA LEU A 162 16.85 -4.34 -3.61
C LEU A 162 16.77 -2.96 -4.27
N ALA A 163 15.68 -2.72 -4.99
CA ALA A 163 15.28 -1.40 -5.43
C ALA A 163 14.15 -0.91 -4.51
N GLN A 164 14.31 0.28 -3.94
CA GLN A 164 13.37 0.83 -2.97
C GLN A 164 12.89 2.21 -3.41
N VAL A 165 11.58 2.43 -3.30
CA VAL A 165 10.93 3.72 -3.52
C VAL A 165 10.18 4.08 -2.25
N CYS A 166 10.63 5.11 -1.54
CA CYS A 166 9.93 5.65 -0.39
C CYS A 166 9.15 6.91 -0.78
N VAL A 167 7.93 7.05 -0.28
CA VAL A 167 7.16 8.30 -0.35
C VAL A 167 7.15 8.92 1.05
N GLU A 168 7.84 10.03 1.20
CA GLU A 168 7.95 10.83 2.42
C GLU A 168 6.93 11.97 2.41
N ASP A 169 6.37 12.30 3.57
CA ASP A 169 5.44 13.41 3.75
C ASP A 169 5.79 14.22 5.01
N ARG A 170 5.40 15.52 5.03
CA ARG A 170 5.63 16.45 6.15
C ARG A 170 4.37 16.70 6.99
N GLY A 171 3.44 15.75 7.02
CA GLY A 171 2.17 15.89 7.70
C GLY A 171 2.34 15.81 9.23
N PRO A 172 1.39 16.33 10.02
CA PRO A 172 1.35 16.06 11.45
C PRO A 172 1.13 14.55 11.63
N GLY A 173 2.23 13.82 11.83
CA GLY A 173 2.25 12.36 11.85
C GLY A 173 1.10 11.78 12.66
N MET A 174 0.40 10.80 12.10
CA MET A 174 -0.46 9.94 12.91
C MET A 174 0.43 9.33 14.00
N ARG A 175 0.16 9.68 15.27
CA ARG A 175 0.93 9.23 16.44
C ARG A 175 1.47 7.79 16.28
N PRO A 176 2.71 7.53 16.72
CA PRO A 176 3.43 6.30 16.39
C PRO A 176 2.71 5.10 16.97
N ARG A 177 2.10 4.29 16.10
CA ARG A 177 1.72 2.93 16.43
C ARG A 177 2.60 2.02 15.59
N SER A 178 3.70 1.58 16.21
CA SER A 178 4.70 0.64 15.71
C SER A 178 5.23 0.89 14.30
N SER A 179 6.51 1.25 14.24
CA SER A 179 7.37 1.09 13.07
C SER A 179 7.03 -0.16 12.27
N SER A 180 6.90 -0.02 10.95
CA SER A 180 6.56 -1.03 9.91
C SER A 180 5.14 -1.04 9.33
N ALA A 181 4.59 0.12 8.94
CA ALA A 181 3.66 0.15 7.80
C ALA A 181 4.46 0.09 6.49
N CYS A 182 5.19 -1.00 6.28
CA CYS A 182 5.79 -1.32 4.99
C CYS A 182 4.72 -1.95 4.11
N ALA A 183 4.28 -1.26 3.06
CA ALA A 183 3.65 -1.94 1.94
C ALA A 183 4.76 -2.68 1.17
N SER A 184 5.25 -3.79 1.72
CA SER A 184 6.10 -4.73 0.98
C SER A 184 5.25 -5.39 -0.11
N LEU A 185 5.13 -4.73 -1.26
CA LEU A 185 4.54 -5.29 -2.46
C LEU A 185 5.54 -6.24 -3.11
N LEU A 186 5.32 -7.54 -2.86
CA LEU A 186 5.69 -8.70 -3.68
C LEU A 186 7.18 -8.88 -4.01
N SER A 187 7.75 -9.97 -3.47
CA SER A 187 8.93 -10.62 -4.06
C SER A 187 8.55 -11.24 -5.41
N ALA A 188 9.09 -10.73 -6.52
CA ALA A 188 9.09 -11.49 -7.77
C ALA A 188 10.10 -12.63 -7.67
N GLY A 189 9.73 -13.83 -8.12
CA GLY A 189 10.48 -15.06 -7.93
C GLY A 189 11.82 -15.11 -8.67
N THR A 190 12.77 -15.76 -8.01
CA THR A 190 14.00 -16.44 -8.48
C THR A 190 14.30 -16.36 -9.97
N HIS A 191 15.09 -15.37 -10.37
CA HIS A 191 16.43 -15.49 -10.96
C HIS A 191 16.96 -14.04 -11.11
N HIS A 192 17.86 -13.59 -10.22
CA HIS A 192 18.29 -12.18 -10.08
C HIS A 192 17.14 -11.18 -9.85
N ALA A 193 16.22 -11.51 -8.94
CA ALA A 193 15.03 -10.70 -8.70
C ALA A 193 15.33 -9.57 -7.69
N THR A 194 15.66 -8.39 -8.20
CA THR A 194 15.65 -7.14 -7.44
C THR A 194 14.28 -6.99 -6.76
N ARG A 195 14.26 -7.01 -5.43
CA ARG A 195 13.02 -6.83 -4.67
C ARG A 195 12.58 -5.36 -4.79
N ILE A 196 11.28 -5.11 -4.82
CA ILE A 196 10.73 -3.74 -4.82
C ILE A 196 10.11 -3.47 -3.45
N ARG A 197 10.56 -2.43 -2.77
CA ARG A 197 9.91 -1.96 -1.53
C ARG A 197 9.30 -0.59 -1.77
N VAL A 198 8.00 -0.47 -1.53
CA VAL A 198 7.32 0.83 -1.50
C VAL A 198 6.93 1.14 -0.06
N ALA A 199 7.50 2.20 0.52
CA ALA A 199 7.30 2.53 1.94
C ALA A 199 6.88 3.98 2.14
N THR A 200 6.19 4.25 3.24
CA THR A 200 5.99 5.61 3.74
C THR A 200 6.98 5.89 4.86
N ALA A 201 7.57 7.09 4.86
CA ALA A 201 8.42 7.56 5.95
C ALA A 201 7.90 8.92 6.46
N TRP A 202 7.71 8.98 7.77
CA TRP A 202 7.17 10.14 8.49
C TRP A 202 8.35 10.90 9.11
N ALA A 203 8.42 12.23 8.91
CA ALA A 203 9.41 13.09 9.54
C ALA A 203 8.90 13.69 10.86
#